data_AF-A0AAJ2NS70-F1
#
_entry.id   AF-A0AAJ2NS70-F1
#
_cell.length_a   1.000
_cell.length_b   1.000
_cell.length_c   1.000
_cell.angle_alpha   90.00
_cell.angle_beta   90.00
_cell.angle_gamma   90.00
#
_symmetry.space_group_name_H-M   'P 1'
#
loop_
_entity.id
_entity.type
_entity.pdbx_description
1 polymer ?
#
loop_
_entity_poly.entity_id
_entity_poly.type
_entity_poly.pdbx_seq_one_letter_code
_entity_poly.pdbx_strand_id
1 'polypeptide(L)' 'MRLAEGGTTMETPIVSLNGVTFQYDGQERKALNQVSFDIYDGEWLTIVGHNGSGKSTL' A
#
# COMPACT_ATOMS: atom_id res chain seq x y z
N MET A 1 21.75 34.78 -1.26
CA MET A 1 22.93 34.09 -1.85
C MET A 1 22.99 32.68 -1.26
N ARG A 2 22.61 31.70 -2.09
CA ARG A 2 22.80 30.21 -2.06
C ARG A 2 22.51 29.37 -0.78
N LEU A 3 21.38 28.66 -0.88
CA LEU A 3 21.07 27.24 -0.60
C LEU A 3 22.12 26.34 0.10
N ALA A 4 21.64 25.60 1.12
CA ALA A 4 21.98 24.19 1.38
C ALA A 4 20.71 23.48 1.91
N GLU A 5 19.95 22.76 1.08
CA GLU A 5 20.03 21.31 0.73
C GLU A 5 18.98 20.51 1.51
N GLY A 6 18.03 19.94 0.77
CA GLY A 6 16.85 19.25 1.28
C GLY A 6 17.23 18.03 2.12
N GLY A 7 16.94 18.10 3.42
CA GLY A 7 16.71 16.92 4.22
C GLY A 7 15.29 16.44 3.93
N THR A 8 15.13 15.39 3.14
CA THR A 8 13.89 14.60 3.16
C THR A 8 13.81 14.02 4.56
N THR A 9 13.13 14.70 5.49
CA THR A 9 12.59 14.02 6.67
C THR A 9 11.83 12.84 6.07
N MET A 10 12.25 11.61 6.34
CA MET A 10 11.53 10.42 5.86
C MET A 10 10.11 10.56 6.41
N GLU A 11 9.19 11.01 5.55
CA GLU A 11 7.83 11.28 5.94
C GLU A 11 7.28 9.97 6.49
N THR A 12 6.70 10.00 7.69
CA THR A 12 6.13 8.78 8.26
C THR A 12 4.87 8.46 7.47
N PRO A 13 4.74 7.27 6.86
CA PRO A 13 3.56 6.94 6.10
C PRO A 13 2.35 6.93 7.03
N ILE A 14 1.23 7.48 6.56
CA ILE A 14 -0.03 7.51 7.30
C ILE A 14 -0.75 6.16 7.21
N VAL A 15 -0.43 5.35 6.20
CA VAL A 15 -0.84 3.95 6.04
C VAL A 15 0.36 3.14 5.58
N SER A 16 0.66 2.03 6.24
CA SER A 16 1.73 1.11 5.85
C SER A 16 1.24 -0.34 5.89
N LEU A 17 1.36 -1.04 4.78
CA LEU A 17 1.13 -2.47 4.67
C LEU A 17 2.48 -3.17 4.49
N ASN A 18 2.71 -4.21 5.28
CA ASN A 18 3.97 -4.95 5.29
C ASN A 18 3.72 -6.45 5.13
N GLY A 19 3.83 -6.94 3.89
CA GLY A 19 3.71 -8.37 3.57
C GLY A 19 2.33 -8.96 3.85
N VAL A 20 1.28 -8.15 3.76
CA VAL A 20 -0.07 -8.55 4.14
C VAL A 20 -0.58 -9.68 3.25
N THR A 21 -1.01 -10.76 3.88
CA THR A 21 -1.62 -11.92 3.24
C THR A 21 -2.96 -12.19 3.88
N PHE A 22 -3.99 -12.38 3.06
CA PHE A 22 -5.35 -12.61 3.54
C PHE A 22 -6.09 -13.58 2.62
N GLN A 23 -6.90 -14.44 3.23
CA GLN A 23 -7.72 -15.45 2.57
C GLN A 23 -9.03 -15.55 3.34
N TYR A 24 -10.15 -15.56 2.60
CA TYR A 24 -11.46 -15.80 3.21
C TYR A 24 -11.63 -17.28 3.58
N ASP A 25 -12.38 -17.53 4.64
CA ASP A 25 -12.71 -18.88 5.07
C ASP A 25 -13.39 -19.67 3.95
N GLY A 26 -12.93 -20.92 3.76
CA GLY A 26 -13.47 -21.82 2.74
C GLY A 26 -13.08 -21.51 1.29
N GLN A 27 -12.32 -20.45 1.03
CA GLN A 27 -11.72 -20.21 -0.29
C GLN A 27 -10.34 -20.85 -0.35
N GLU A 28 -9.98 -21.50 -1.46
CA GLU A 28 -8.62 -22.05 -1.65
C GLU A 28 -7.59 -20.96 -2.00
N ARG A 29 -8.04 -19.91 -2.68
CA ARG A 29 -7.18 -18.85 -3.18
C ARG A 29 -7.07 -17.70 -2.17
N LYS A 30 -5.83 -17.27 -1.91
CA LYS A 30 -5.54 -16.02 -1.19
C LYS A 30 -6.09 -14.81 -1.96
N ALA A 31 -6.83 -13.95 -1.26
CA ALA A 31 -7.32 -12.69 -1.82
C ALA A 31 -6.20 -11.63 -1.88
N LEU A 32 -5.32 -11.63 -0.88
CA LEU A 32 -4.08 -10.82 -0.85
C LEU A 32 -2.90 -11.76 -0.61
N ASN A 33 -1.79 -11.56 -1.32
CA ASN A 33 -0.59 -12.37 -1.16
C ASN A 33 0.65 -11.48 -1.08
N GLN A 34 1.19 -11.32 0.13
CA GLN A 34 2.38 -10.54 0.42
C GLN A 34 2.35 -9.10 -0.14
N VAL A 35 1.22 -8.40 0.06
CA VAL A 35 1.06 -7.02 -0.39
C VAL A 35 1.80 -6.06 0.54
N SER A 36 2.67 -5.22 -0.02
CA SER A 36 3.40 -4.18 0.71
C SER A 36 3.35 -2.86 -0.05
N PHE A 37 2.96 -1.79 0.63
CA PHE A 37 3.06 -0.41 0.16
C PHE A 37 2.86 0.56 1.32
N ASP A 38 3.29 1.80 1.10
CA ASP A 38 3.11 2.93 2.00
C ASP A 38 2.25 3.99 1.30
N ILE A 39 1.45 4.72 2.07
CA ILE A 39 0.75 5.92 1.63
C ILE A 39 1.20 7.07 2.54
N TYR A 40 1.71 8.13 1.93
CA TYR A 40 2.17 9.34 2.62
C TYR A 40 1.07 10.40 2.66
N ASP A 41 1.24 11.41 3.52
CA ASP A 41 0.26 12.48 3.66
C ASP A 41 0.10 13.26 2.34
N GLY A 42 -1.14 13.56 1.96
CA GLY A 42 -1.47 14.23 0.70
C GLY A 42 -1.36 13.36 -0.57
N GLU A 43 -0.97 12.09 -0.47
CA GLU A 43 -0.94 11.19 -1.62
C GLU A 43 -2.32 10.68 -2.02
N TRP A 44 -2.53 10.52 -3.34
CA TRP A 44 -3.73 9.93 -3.90
C TRP A 44 -3.41 8.58 -4.54
N LEU A 45 -3.96 7.51 -3.97
CA LEU A 45 -3.76 6.13 -4.44
C LEU A 45 -5.01 5.60 -5.13
N THR A 46 -4.85 4.89 -6.25
CA THR A 46 -5.94 4.14 -6.90
C THR A 46 -5.55 2.67 -7.05
N ILE A 47 -6.46 1.77 -6.65
CA ILE A 47 -6.30 0.33 -6.82
C ILE A 47 -7.07 -0.10 -8.08
N VAL A 48 -6.37 -0.65 -9.06
CA VAL A 48 -6.94 -1.15 -10.32
C VAL A 48 -6.63 -2.63 -10.55
N GLY A 49 -7.43 -3.30 -11.37
CA GLY A 49 -7.27 -4.73 -11.64
C GLY A 49 -8.57 -5.43 -12.03
N HIS A 50 -8.44 -6.65 -12.55
CA HIS A 50 -9.57 -7.46 -13.01
C HIS A 50 -10.55 -7.84 -11.87
N ASN A 51 -11.75 -8.32 -12.22
CA ASN A 51 -12.70 -8.83 -11.22
C ASN A 51 -12.10 -10.02 -10.46
N GLY A 52 -12.25 -10.01 -9.12
CA GLY A 52 -11.65 -11.03 -8.26
C GLY A 52 -10.14 -10.90 -8.03
N SER A 53 -9.51 -9.76 -8.37
CA SER A 53 -8.08 -9.52 -8.10
C SER A 53 -7.75 -9.12 -6.65
N GLY A 54 -8.76 -9.02 -5.77
CA GLY A 54 -8.57 -8.64 -4.36
C GLY A 54 -8.77 -7.16 -4.04
N LYS A 55 -9.16 -6.31 -5.00
CA LYS A 55 -9.27 -4.84 -4.81
C LYS A 55 -10.20 -4.39 -3.67
N SER A 56 -11.35 -5.06 -3.50
CA SER A 56 -12.30 -4.74 -2.42
C SER A 56 -11.91 -5.38 -1.08
N THR A 57 -10.96 -6.31 -1.12
CA THR A 57 -10.40 -6.96 0.08
C THR A 57 -9.21 -6.18 0.62
N LEU A 58 -8.45 -5.53 -0.27
CA LEU A 58 -7.41 -4.56 0.06
C LEU A 58 -8.05 -3.27 0.57
#